data_AF-A0A9D2AGV3-F1
#
_entry.id   AF-A0A9D2AGV3-F1
#
_cell.length_a   1.000
_cell.length_b   1.000
_cell.length_c   1.000
_cell.angle_alpha   90.00
_cell.angle_beta   90.00
_cell.angle_gamma   90.00
#
_symmetry.space_group_name_H-M   'P 1'
#
loop_
_entity.id
_entity.type
_entity.pdbx_description
1 polymer ?
#
loop_
_entity_poly.entity_id
_entity_poly.type
_entity_poly.pdbx_seq_one_letter_code
_entity_poly.pdbx_strand_id
1 'polypeptide(L)'
;MKNLFRFIHHIINVCAASGKKRLGYSFLHILSLAMMAACFYGVYFMVTGADSVLAGAGLGGLVLSWIGIVICAAMGVLFFLQGFVAQIVTFITGLIGLAKAEERAANLAAALVALLSVVALIVAGVLLFA
;
A
#
# COMPACT_ATOMS: atom_id res chain seq x y z
N MET A 1 12.03 -10.81 -10.83
CA MET A 1 13.28 -10.06 -10.51
C MET A 1 13.22 -8.57 -10.84
N LYS A 2 12.87 -8.14 -12.07
CA LYS A 2 12.84 -6.70 -12.45
C LYS A 2 12.01 -5.80 -11.51
N ASN A 3 10.85 -6.27 -11.05
CA ASN A 3 10.00 -5.52 -10.11
C ASN A 3 10.60 -5.38 -8.71
N LEU A 4 11.36 -6.38 -8.25
CA LEU A 4 12.07 -6.33 -6.97
C LEU A 4 13.19 -5.28 -7.01
N PHE A 5 13.98 -5.24 -8.10
CA PHE A 5 15.01 -4.21 -8.27
C PHE A 5 14.42 -2.79 -8.33
N ARG A 6 13.28 -2.62 -9.01
CA ARG A 6 12.55 -1.35 -9.01
C ARG A 6 12.07 -0.95 -7.62
N PHE A 7 11.56 -1.90 -6.85
CA PHE A 7 11.15 -1.66 -5.46
C PHE A 7 12.33 -1.26 -4.57
N ILE A 8 13.45 -1.98 -4.63
CA ILE A 8 14.65 -1.65 -3.87
C ILE A 8 15.15 -0.25 -4.25
N HIS A 9 15.20 0.07 -5.55
CA HIS A 9 15.58 1.39 -6.02
C HIS A 9 14.63 2.49 -5.52
N HIS A 10 13.32 2.22 -5.50
CA HIS A 10 12.31 3.11 -4.91
C HIS A 10 12.58 3.37 -3.42
N ILE A 11 12.80 2.32 -2.62
CA ILE A 11 13.11 2.45 -1.19
C ILE A 11 14.39 3.27 -0.97
N ILE A 12 15.43 3.05 -1.77
CA ILE A 12 16.68 3.84 -1.71
C ILE A 12 16.38 5.33 -1.96
N ASN A 13 15.54 5.63 -2.95
CA ASN A 13 15.14 7.01 -3.27
C ASN A 13 14.32 7.66 -2.15
N VAL A 14 13.46 6.90 -1.46
CA VAL A 14 12.72 7.38 -0.29
C VAL A 14 13.67 7.68 0.87
N CYS A 15 14.64 6.80 1.13
CA CYS A 15 15.66 7.00 2.16
C CYS A 15 16.51 8.26 1.91
N ALA A 16 16.90 8.48 0.65
CA ALA A 16 17.72 9.61 0.24
C ALA A 16 16.93 10.94 0.10
N ALA A 17 15.60 10.91 0.24
CA ALA A 17 14.77 12.09 0.03
C ALA A 17 14.98 13.15 1.13
N SER A 18 15.01 14.43 0.72
CA SER A 18 14.91 15.59 1.62
C SER A 18 13.49 15.75 2.17
N GLY A 19 13.31 16.53 3.24
CA GLY A 19 12.05 16.62 3.96
C GLY A 19 10.81 16.90 3.10
N LYS A 20 10.89 17.86 2.14
CA LYS A 20 9.77 18.15 1.23
C LYS A 20 9.45 16.98 0.29
N LYS A 21 10.47 16.33 -0.26
CA LYS A 21 10.29 15.16 -1.15
C LYS A 21 9.73 13.97 -0.37
N ARG A 22 10.20 13.77 0.86
CA ARG A 22 9.73 12.73 1.77
C ARG A 22 8.25 12.89 2.12
N LEU A 23 7.82 14.13 2.39
CA LEU A 23 6.40 14.43 2.57
C LEU A 23 5.60 14.09 1.31
N GLY A 24 6.08 14.45 0.12
CA GLY A 24 5.46 14.05 -1.14
C GLY A 24 5.33 12.53 -1.30
N TYR A 25 6.40 11.78 -1.01
CA TYR A 25 6.36 10.32 -1.00
C TYR A 25 5.31 9.77 -0.04
N SER A 26 5.16 10.36 1.15
CA SER A 26 4.18 9.90 2.14
C SER A 26 2.75 9.94 1.60
N PHE A 27 2.39 10.93 0.78
CA PHE A 27 1.07 11.00 0.14
C PHE A 27 0.93 10.01 -1.02
N LEU A 28 1.98 9.81 -1.83
CA LEU A 28 1.96 8.82 -2.90
C LEU A 28 1.79 7.40 -2.35
N HIS A 29 2.43 7.09 -1.22
CA HIS A 29 2.28 5.79 -0.59
C HIS A 29 0.89 5.56 0.02
N ILE A 30 0.16 6.62 0.42
CA ILE A 30 -1.25 6.50 0.83
C ILE A 30 -2.10 5.98 -0.34
N LEU A 31 -1.87 6.47 -1.56
CA LEU A 31 -2.56 5.96 -2.74
C LEU A 31 -2.28 4.46 -2.95
N SER A 32 -1.01 4.05 -2.81
CA SER A 32 -0.64 2.63 -2.88
C SER A 32 -1.32 1.81 -1.78
N LEU A 33 -1.45 2.33 -0.56
CA LEU A 33 -2.18 1.67 0.52
C LEU A 33 -3.67 1.49 0.21
N ALA A 34 -4.32 2.51 -0.37
CA ALA A 34 -5.71 2.43 -0.78
C ALA A 34 -5.90 1.38 -1.89
N MET A 35 -5.02 1.37 -2.89
CA MET A 35 -5.05 0.39 -3.98
C MET A 35 -4.81 -1.04 -3.47
N MET A 36 -3.88 -1.22 -2.53
CA MET A 36 -3.66 -2.49 -1.85
C MET A 36 -4.93 -2.97 -1.14
N ALA A 37 -5.57 -2.09 -0.36
CA ALA A 37 -6.78 -2.43 0.37
C ALA A 37 -7.92 -2.83 -0.58
N ALA A 38 -8.10 -2.09 -1.68
CA ALA A 38 -9.08 -2.41 -2.72
C ALA A 38 -8.81 -3.77 -3.37
N CYS A 39 -7.54 -4.07 -3.70
CA CYS A 39 -7.15 -5.37 -4.27
C CYS A 39 -7.44 -6.53 -3.32
N PHE A 40 -7.04 -6.43 -2.05
CA PHE A 40 -7.27 -7.50 -1.08
C PHE A 40 -8.73 -7.65 -0.69
N TYR A 41 -9.48 -6.54 -0.58
CA TYR A 41 -10.92 -6.60 -0.39
C TYR A 41 -11.63 -7.24 -1.60
N GLY A 42 -11.21 -6.90 -2.83
CA GLY A 42 -11.74 -7.54 -4.04
C GLY A 42 -11.51 -9.05 -4.06
N VAL A 43 -10.31 -9.50 -3.66
CA VAL A 43 -10.01 -10.94 -3.49
C VAL A 43 -10.91 -11.56 -2.44
N TYR A 44 -11.01 -10.96 -1.25
CA TYR A 44 -11.88 -11.44 -0.19
C TYR A 44 -13.33 -11.56 -0.65
N PHE A 45 -13.87 -10.52 -1.28
CA PHE A 45 -15.24 -10.48 -1.78
C PHE A 45 -15.51 -11.57 -2.82
N MET A 46 -14.60 -11.78 -3.78
CA MET A 46 -14.79 -12.80 -4.81
C MET A 46 -14.64 -14.23 -4.26
N VAL A 47 -13.82 -14.44 -3.24
CA VAL A 47 -13.63 -15.76 -2.61
C VAL A 47 -14.76 -16.11 -1.66
N THR A 48 -15.23 -15.16 -0.86
CA THR A 48 -16.28 -15.39 0.15
C THR A 48 -17.69 -15.24 -0.41
N GLY A 49 -17.88 -14.42 -1.44
CA GLY A 49 -19.13 -14.28 -2.18
C GLY A 49 -19.25 -15.21 -3.37
N ALA A 50 -18.34 -16.18 -3.52
CA ALA A 50 -18.19 -17.03 -4.71
C ALA A 50 -19.50 -17.68 -5.15
N ASP A 51 -20.30 -18.20 -4.21
CA ASP A 51 -21.58 -18.84 -4.53
C ASP A 51 -22.60 -17.87 -5.14
N SER A 52 -22.56 -16.59 -4.76
CA SER A 52 -23.44 -15.55 -5.28
C SER A 52 -22.92 -14.88 -6.56
N VAL A 53 -21.59 -14.74 -6.70
CA VAL A 53 -20.93 -14.09 -7.84
C VAL A 53 -20.81 -15.06 -9.02
N LEU A 54 -20.65 -16.36 -8.74
CA LEU A 54 -20.50 -17.40 -9.75
C LEU A 54 -21.80 -18.14 -10.06
N ALA A 55 -22.89 -17.86 -9.32
CA ALA A 55 -24.22 -18.36 -9.64
C ALA A 55 -24.64 -17.88 -11.04
N GLY A 56 -24.71 -18.81 -12.00
CA GLY A 56 -25.05 -18.52 -13.39
C GLY A 56 -23.87 -18.15 -14.28
N ALA A 57 -22.65 -18.05 -13.72
CA ALA A 57 -21.44 -17.92 -14.52
C ALA A 57 -21.12 -19.27 -15.17
N GLY A 58 -21.30 -19.37 -16.50
CA GLY A 58 -20.80 -20.52 -17.25
C GLY A 58 -19.28 -20.72 -17.08
N LEU A 59 -18.73 -21.80 -17.66
CA LEU A 59 -17.31 -22.16 -17.51
C LEU A 59 -16.35 -20.97 -17.77
N GLY A 60 -16.64 -20.13 -18.75
CA GLY A 60 -15.86 -18.93 -19.06
C GLY A 60 -15.86 -17.88 -17.94
N GLY A 61 -17.00 -17.65 -17.28
CA GLY A 61 -17.11 -16.71 -16.15
C GLY A 61 -16.36 -17.21 -14.91
N LEU A 62 -16.39 -18.53 -14.68
CA LEU A 62 -15.59 -19.19 -13.64
C LEU A 62 -14.08 -18.99 -13.87
N VAL A 63 -13.58 -19.24 -15.08
CA VAL A 63 -12.15 -19.09 -15.41
C VAL A 63 -11.70 -17.63 -15.29
N LEU A 64 -12.48 -16.68 -15.82
CA LEU A 64 -12.14 -15.25 -15.73
C LEU A 64 -12.13 -14.74 -14.28
N SER A 65 -13.02 -15.25 -13.43
CA SER A 65 -13.05 -14.91 -12.00
C SER A 65 -11.77 -15.35 -11.28
N TRP A 66 -11.30 -16.58 -11.54
CA TRP A 66 -10.03 -17.06 -10.99
C TRP A 66 -8.83 -16.25 -11.48
N ILE A 67 -8.79 -15.90 -12.77
CA ILE A 67 -7.74 -15.02 -13.32
C ILE A 67 -7.76 -13.66 -12.61
N GLY A 68 -8.96 -13.08 -12.42
CA GLY A 68 -9.15 -11.82 -11.71
C GLY A 68 -8.63 -11.87 -10.27
N ILE A 69 -8.90 -12.96 -9.54
CA ILE A 69 -8.39 -13.18 -8.17
C ILE A 69 -6.87 -13.17 -8.16
N VAL A 70 -6.22 -13.92 -9.05
CA VAL A 70 -4.76 -14.01 -9.11
C VAL A 70 -4.13 -12.65 -9.43
N ILE A 71 -4.70 -11.91 -10.39
CA ILE A 71 -4.23 -10.57 -10.74
C ILE A 71 -4.40 -9.63 -9.54
N CYS A 72 -5.58 -9.59 -8.91
CA CYS A 72 -5.83 -8.73 -7.76
C CYS A 72 -4.90 -9.08 -6.59
N ALA A 73 -4.67 -10.36 -6.30
CA ALA A 73 -3.74 -10.78 -5.25
C ALA A 73 -2.30 -10.34 -5.56
N ALA A 74 -1.82 -10.56 -6.78
CA ALA A 74 -0.48 -10.16 -7.19
C ALA A 74 -0.29 -8.63 -7.14
N MET A 75 -1.27 -7.87 -7.64
CA MET A 75 -1.27 -6.41 -7.57
C MET A 75 -1.36 -5.90 -6.13
N GLY A 76 -2.18 -6.55 -5.29
CA GLY A 76 -2.27 -6.25 -3.86
C GLY A 76 -0.93 -6.38 -3.15
N VAL A 77 -0.16 -7.44 -3.44
CA VAL A 77 1.20 -7.61 -2.89
C VAL A 77 2.15 -6.51 -3.38
N LEU A 78 2.08 -6.13 -4.66
CA LEU A 78 2.92 -5.04 -5.18
C LEU A 78 2.59 -3.70 -4.51
N PHE A 79 1.31 -3.39 -4.36
CA PHE A 79 0.86 -2.17 -3.68
C PHE A 79 1.13 -2.21 -2.17
N PHE A 80 1.11 -3.38 -1.54
CA PHE A 80 1.54 -3.55 -0.15
C PHE A 80 3.01 -3.16 0.03
N LEU A 81 3.89 -3.64 -0.85
CA LEU A 81 5.30 -3.26 -0.81
C LEU A 81 5.48 -1.75 -1.04
N GLN A 82 4.84 -1.21 -2.08
CA GLN A 82 4.98 0.22 -2.43
C GLN A 82 4.25 1.18 -1.49
N GLY A 83 3.24 0.72 -0.77
CA GLY A 83 2.45 1.52 0.17
C GLY A 83 2.90 1.30 1.60
N PHE A 84 2.66 0.11 2.14
CA PHE A 84 2.86 -0.18 3.55
C PHE A 84 4.33 -0.15 3.94
N VAL A 85 5.17 -0.94 3.26
CA VAL A 85 6.60 -1.00 3.58
C VAL A 85 7.26 0.36 3.34
N ALA A 86 6.89 1.05 2.26
CA ALA A 86 7.40 2.38 1.96
C ALA A 86 6.96 3.44 2.99
N GLN A 87 5.77 3.33 3.61
CA GLN A 87 5.39 4.19 4.73
C GLN A 87 6.16 3.92 6.00
N ILE A 88 6.44 2.66 6.34
CA ILE A 88 7.31 2.37 7.48
C ILE A 88 8.70 2.99 7.27
N VAL A 89 9.25 2.89 6.05
CA VAL A 89 10.53 3.55 5.71
C VAL A 89 10.40 5.08 5.79
N THR A 90 9.32 5.65 5.28
CA THR A 90 9.08 7.12 5.32
C THR A 90 8.96 7.63 6.75
N PHE A 91 8.31 6.87 7.63
CA PHE A 91 8.21 7.16 9.05
C PHE A 91 9.60 7.18 9.71
N ILE A 92 10.37 6.09 9.58
CA ILE A 92 11.71 5.98 10.18
C ILE A 92 12.65 7.06 9.65
N THR A 93 12.69 7.25 8.34
CA THR A 93 13.56 8.26 7.71
C THR A 93 13.14 9.68 8.06
N GLY A 94 11.83 9.93 8.21
CA GLY A 94 11.26 11.17 8.74
C GLY A 94 11.77 11.47 10.14
N LEU A 95 11.72 10.50 11.06
CA LEU A 95 12.25 10.63 12.43
C LEU A 95 13.75 10.93 12.44
N ILE A 96 14.54 10.21 11.64
CA ILE A 96 15.98 10.48 11.48
C ILE A 96 16.22 11.91 10.96
N GLY A 97 15.37 12.36 10.03
CA GLY A 97 15.43 13.70 9.45
C GLY A 97 15.19 14.85 10.43
N LEU A 98 14.63 14.58 11.62
CA LEU A 98 14.43 15.61 12.65
C LEU A 98 15.75 16.19 13.19
N ALA A 99 16.86 15.49 13.01
CA ALA A 99 18.19 16.02 13.34
C ALA A 99 18.56 17.24 12.47
N LYS A 100 18.00 17.38 11.26
CA LYS A 100 18.28 18.48 10.32
C LYS A 100 17.36 19.67 10.58
N ALA A 101 17.86 20.69 11.28
CA ALA A 101 17.10 21.86 11.72
C ALA A 101 16.28 22.52 10.58
N GLU A 102 16.87 22.67 9.40
CA GLU A 102 16.24 23.32 8.23
C GLU A 102 15.03 22.56 7.67
N GLU A 103 14.96 21.24 7.88
CA GLU A 103 13.92 20.38 7.31
C GLU A 103 13.00 19.75 8.37
N ARG A 104 13.18 20.09 9.65
CA ARG A 104 12.46 19.48 10.79
C ARG A 104 10.96 19.40 10.59
N ALA A 105 10.33 20.51 10.21
CA ALA A 105 8.88 20.58 10.06
C ALA A 105 8.37 19.62 8.98
N ALA A 106 9.03 19.59 7.81
CA ALA A 106 8.66 18.69 6.72
C ALA A 106 8.91 17.21 7.07
N ASN A 107 9.99 16.93 7.79
CA ASN A 107 10.31 15.59 8.27
C ASN A 107 9.32 15.08 9.32
N LEU A 108 8.91 15.95 10.25
CA LEU A 108 7.88 15.65 11.24
C LEU A 108 6.53 15.39 10.55
N ALA A 109 6.13 16.27 9.63
CA ALA A 109 4.89 16.10 8.87
C ALA A 109 4.88 14.78 8.10
N ALA A 110 5.97 14.44 7.41
CA ALA A 110 6.07 13.18 6.68
C ALA A 110 5.96 11.96 7.61
N ALA A 111 6.59 12.01 8.79
CA ALA A 111 6.50 10.94 9.77
C ALA A 111 5.07 10.80 10.33
N LEU A 112 4.41 11.90 10.67
CA LEU A 112 3.04 11.88 11.18
C LEU A 112 2.06 11.36 10.12
N VAL A 113 2.17 11.83 8.87
CA VAL A 113 1.33 11.33 7.76
C VAL A 113 1.55 9.84 7.55
N ALA A 114 2.81 9.38 7.56
CA ALA A 114 3.12 7.97 7.43
C ALA A 114 2.52 7.13 8.55
N LEU A 115 2.68 7.54 9.80
CA LEU A 115 2.12 6.83 10.96
C LEU A 115 0.59 6.80 10.92
N LEU A 116 -0.05 7.96 10.71
CA LEU A 116 -1.50 8.07 10.66
C LEU A 116 -2.09 7.23 9.53
N SER A 117 -1.43 7.16 8.37
CA SER A 117 -1.89 6.33 7.25
C SER A 117 -1.85 4.83 7.56
N VAL A 118 -0.81 4.37 8.26
CA VAL A 118 -0.70 2.97 8.69
C VAL A 118 -1.76 2.65 9.76
N VAL A 119 -1.97 3.54 10.74
CA VAL A 119 -3.01 3.36 11.76
C VAL A 119 -4.39 3.33 11.11
N ALA A 120 -4.70 4.26 10.21
CA ALA A 120 -5.97 4.31 9.50
C ALA A 120 -6.24 3.03 8.72
N LEU A 121 -5.22 2.45 8.05
CA LEU A 121 -5.33 1.17 7.37
C LEU A 121 -5.67 0.03 8.34
N ILE A 122 -4.99 -0.07 9.48
CA ILE A 122 -5.24 -1.13 10.47
C ILE A 122 -6.66 -1.01 11.01
N VAL A 123 -7.09 0.20 11.38
CA VAL A 123 -8.46 0.46 11.87
C VAL A 123 -9.49 0.09 10.81
N ALA A 124 -9.30 0.52 9.56
CA ALA A 124 -10.19 0.17 8.45
C ALA A 124 -10.24 -1.35 8.22
N GLY A 125 -9.10 -2.04 8.31
CA GLY A 125 -9.04 -3.50 8.21
C GLY A 125 -9.84 -4.18 9.32
N VAL A 126 -9.66 -3.76 10.58
CA VAL A 126 -10.46 -4.31 11.70
C VAL A 126 -11.95 -4.06 11.48
N LEU A 127 -12.35 -2.84 11.10
CA LEU A 127 -13.77 -2.52 10.90
C LEU A 127 -14.42 -3.24 9.72
N LEU A 128 -13.66 -3.56 8.67
CA LEU A 128 -14.17 -4.26 7.48
C LEU A 128 -14.24 -5.78 7.65
N PHE A 129 -13.42 -6.34 8.54
CA PHE A 129 -13.29 -7.81 8.71
C PHE A 129 -13.68 -8.32 10.11
N ALA A 130 -14.11 -7.45 11.03
CA ALA A 130 -14.74 -7.81 12.30
C ALA A 130 -16.23 -8.09 12.12
#